data_AF-A0A2N1TKL2-F1
#
_entry.id   AF-A0A2N1TKL2-F1
#
_cell.length_a   1.000
_cell.length_b   1.000
_cell.length_c   1.000
_cell.angle_alpha   90.00
_cell.angle_beta   90.00
_cell.angle_gamma   90.00
#
_symmetry.space_group_name_H-M   'P 1'
#
loop_
_entity.id
_entity.type
_entity.pdbx_description
1 polymer ?
#
loop_
_entity_poly.entity_id
_entity_poly.type
_entity_poly.pdbx_seq_one_letter_code
_entity_poly.pdbx_strand_id
1 'polypeptide(L)'
;MNKIFQKLKRSRIINMIFFLIISCPILLFAGSYGPINKSKTANRNNPIIISVSMSRANGIAPLSVFFDATGTSGLANDGFFSNNAAYMDATFAWDFDADNNDPSGKNEKASGFLAGHVFEKTGTYRVRLTVYDAAGRTAFKDIKVTVPAFSGTTYYVASDGSDSNNGLTMDTPFLTPGHALSSFILGANVRVLFKNGDTFTISKQVTISNETGPIIIGAYIDPKNSSSNKPIIHTSAVDSDWATIYFSKCSDIRIMDIATRAIAESSEGPRYPFGITWNNRCTNMLKYRTEEFQNGGIAMSPNGTYTTIAECKFHNTTQTGYTSNTEGDNDGNAIIGNWVYDKNVVDKSNEEHIFRLQGGSRYFIANNTFGPNILVNYDATTIRGNSEKVVIYKNRMEGWIQAFWPQNRNSAREYQHHCIMDSNLIIGQGLYANDRQMAIAIRAKDIVIRNNIIFNYQFGVGIDNDRVVGPSQRIKVYNNTFINPTAKDTFNSIFVDTACSNIDIKNNLMLDLATGTSLTFLDLRSGSTFNGKSNNNMFFGSSWKRNPNLFDGKTLATWQSSTGNDKNSSIADPQFLSTAYNNANFCKPRAGSPVINAGEFTSNALDFYGKLRDSYHDIGACEY
;
A
#
# COMPACT_ATOMS: atom_id res chain seq x y z
N MET A 1 -15.04 -52.71 -20.76
CA MET A 1 -15.39 -54.06 -20.25
C MET A 1 -14.47 -54.33 -19.06
N ASN A 2 -14.86 -54.09 -17.81
CA ASN A 2 -15.72 -54.88 -16.89
C ASN A 2 -15.11 -56.18 -16.33
N LYS A 3 -15.01 -56.18 -14.98
CA LYS A 3 -15.12 -57.27 -13.98
C LYS A 3 -13.88 -58.16 -13.75
N ILE A 4 -13.22 -58.06 -12.59
CA ILE A 4 -13.53 -58.66 -11.25
C ILE A 4 -13.25 -60.17 -11.21
N PHE A 5 -12.44 -60.64 -10.23
CA PHE A 5 -12.80 -61.67 -9.24
C PHE A 5 -11.67 -61.93 -8.19
N GLN A 6 -12.03 -61.78 -6.89
CA GLN A 6 -11.74 -62.59 -5.67
C GLN A 6 -10.29 -63.05 -5.31
N LYS A 7 -9.86 -63.28 -4.05
CA LYS A 7 -10.52 -63.66 -2.78
C LYS A 7 -9.55 -63.55 -1.56
N LEU A 8 -10.12 -63.38 -0.37
CA LEU A 8 -9.53 -63.43 0.99
C LEU A 8 -9.04 -64.82 1.46
N LYS A 9 -8.07 -64.84 2.40
CA LYS A 9 -7.88 -65.78 3.56
C LYS A 9 -6.76 -65.21 4.49
N ARG A 10 -7.00 -64.70 5.72
CA ARG A 10 -7.23 -65.30 7.08
C ARG A 10 -6.07 -66.11 7.70
N SER A 11 -5.52 -65.61 8.83
CA SER A 11 -5.16 -66.31 10.10
C SER A 11 -4.57 -65.26 11.09
N ARG A 12 -5.09 -64.87 12.27
CA ARG A 12 -5.51 -65.49 13.57
C ARG A 12 -4.37 -65.99 14.48
N ILE A 13 -4.06 -65.22 15.53
CA ILE A 13 -3.64 -65.64 16.90
C ILE A 13 -4.16 -64.53 17.85
N ILE A 14 -5.29 -64.66 18.56
CA ILE A 14 -5.55 -65.31 19.87
C ILE A 14 -4.71 -64.72 21.03
N ASN A 15 -5.35 -63.90 21.87
CA ASN A 15 -5.42 -64.17 23.31
C ASN A 15 -6.59 -63.41 23.93
N MET A 16 -7.40 -64.17 24.67
CA MET A 16 -8.68 -63.82 25.28
C MET A 16 -8.59 -64.25 26.75
N ILE A 17 -8.82 -63.33 27.68
CA ILE A 17 -9.20 -63.60 29.08
C ILE A 17 -10.23 -62.50 29.43
N PHE A 18 -11.53 -62.83 29.39
CA PHE A 18 -12.46 -62.99 30.54
C PHE A 18 -12.40 -61.87 31.60
N PHE A 19 -13.47 -61.36 32.22
CA PHE A 19 -14.93 -61.31 32.04
C PHE A 19 -15.42 -60.47 33.25
N LEU A 20 -16.34 -59.51 33.10
CA LEU A 20 -17.48 -59.33 34.01
C LEU A 20 -18.41 -58.22 33.51
N ILE A 21 -19.67 -58.60 33.27
CA ILE A 21 -20.82 -57.72 33.07
C ILE A 21 -21.62 -57.76 34.37
N ILE A 22 -21.89 -56.61 34.99
CA ILE A 22 -23.03 -56.44 35.92
C ILE A 22 -23.66 -55.03 35.71
N SER A 23 -24.92 -55.07 35.26
CA SER A 23 -26.06 -54.14 35.44
C SER A 23 -25.97 -52.64 35.11
N CYS A 24 -26.86 -52.20 34.21
CA CYS A 24 -27.44 -50.85 34.07
C CYS A 24 -28.61 -50.70 35.08
N PRO A 25 -28.96 -49.50 35.62
CA PRO A 25 -29.81 -48.56 34.87
C PRO A 25 -29.63 -47.03 35.14
N ILE A 26 -29.92 -46.24 34.10
CA ILE A 26 -30.67 -44.97 34.05
C ILE A 26 -30.13 -43.68 34.75
N LEU A 27 -29.83 -42.71 33.88
CA LEU A 27 -29.89 -41.23 33.95
C LEU A 27 -29.79 -40.48 35.29
N LEU A 28 -28.73 -39.65 35.39
CA LEU A 28 -28.77 -38.25 35.85
C LEU A 28 -27.46 -37.56 35.43
N PHE A 29 -27.43 -36.83 34.31
CA PHE A 29 -26.31 -35.94 33.98
C PHE A 29 -26.54 -34.59 34.68
N ALA A 30 -26.02 -34.47 35.90
CA ALA A 30 -25.65 -33.20 36.50
C ALA A 30 -24.22 -32.84 36.06
N GLY A 31 -23.94 -31.54 35.99
CA GLY A 31 -22.84 -30.96 35.23
C GLY A 31 -21.41 -31.39 35.62
N SER A 32 -20.54 -31.28 34.63
CA SER A 32 -19.15 -30.86 34.84
C SER A 32 -18.65 -30.23 33.54
N TYR A 33 -18.49 -28.91 33.57
CA TYR A 33 -17.65 -28.17 32.63
C TYR A 33 -16.21 -28.67 32.81
N GLY A 34 -15.79 -29.61 31.97
CA GLY A 34 -14.36 -29.92 31.80
C GLY A 34 -13.71 -28.79 30.99
N PRO A 35 -12.52 -28.30 31.37
CA PRO A 35 -11.89 -27.19 30.68
C PRO A 35 -11.45 -27.63 29.28
N ILE A 36 -11.87 -26.89 28.27
CA ILE A 36 -11.25 -26.94 26.94
C ILE A 36 -9.87 -26.31 27.08
N ASN A 37 -8.89 -27.12 27.51
CA ASN A 37 -7.48 -26.81 27.29
C ASN A 37 -7.17 -27.03 25.81
N LYS A 38 -7.61 -26.12 24.95
CA LYS A 38 -6.92 -25.88 23.69
C LYS A 38 -5.69 -25.04 24.03
N SER A 39 -4.54 -25.70 24.08
CA SER A 39 -3.23 -25.06 23.94
C SER A 39 -3.28 -24.04 22.79
N LYS A 40 -3.40 -22.75 23.14
CA LYS A 40 -3.37 -21.60 22.22
C LYS A 40 -2.22 -20.64 22.59
N THR A 41 -1.12 -21.18 23.11
CA THR A 41 0.11 -20.45 23.42
C THR A 41 1.18 -20.70 22.36
N ALA A 42 0.84 -20.56 21.08
CA ALA A 42 1.87 -20.63 20.04
C ALA A 42 2.70 -19.32 20.09
N ASN A 43 3.90 -19.42 20.65
CA ASN A 43 4.98 -18.43 20.63
C ASN A 43 4.90 -17.17 21.52
N ARG A 44 3.92 -17.00 22.41
CA ARG A 44 3.85 -15.81 23.29
C ARG A 44 5.05 -15.61 24.23
N ASN A 45 5.85 -16.65 24.47
CA ASN A 45 7.05 -16.59 25.32
C ASN A 45 8.37 -16.71 24.55
N ASN A 46 8.34 -16.97 23.23
CA ASN A 46 9.56 -17.13 22.44
C ASN A 46 10.19 -15.77 22.13
N PRO A 47 11.51 -15.57 22.25
CA PRO A 47 12.10 -14.28 21.90
C PRO A 47 11.77 -13.90 20.45
N ILE A 48 11.51 -12.61 20.20
CA ILE A 48 11.35 -12.10 18.83
C ILE A 48 12.72 -12.16 18.16
N ILE A 49 12.83 -12.91 17.07
CA ILE A 49 14.04 -13.05 16.27
C ILE A 49 13.85 -12.27 14.98
N ILE A 50 14.41 -11.06 14.93
CA ILE A 50 14.27 -10.14 13.80
C ILE A 50 15.13 -10.60 12.61
N SER A 51 14.46 -10.85 11.50
CA SER A 51 15.09 -11.12 10.21
C SER A 51 14.81 -9.96 9.27
N VAL A 52 15.84 -9.46 8.60
CA VAL A 52 15.71 -8.43 7.57
C VAL A 52 16.57 -8.83 6.38
N SER A 53 15.94 -8.93 5.21
CA SER A 53 16.60 -8.99 3.92
C SER A 53 16.60 -7.61 3.29
N MET A 54 17.68 -7.24 2.61
CA MET A 54 17.81 -5.98 1.87
C MET A 54 18.08 -6.28 0.40
N SER A 55 17.55 -5.47 -0.51
CA SER A 55 17.89 -5.56 -1.93
C SER A 55 19.39 -5.36 -2.18
N ARG A 56 20.01 -4.49 -1.38
CA ARG A 56 21.45 -4.21 -1.36
C ARG A 56 21.85 -3.49 -0.08
N ALA A 57 23.09 -3.71 0.38
CA ALA A 57 23.67 -3.05 1.55
C ALA A 57 24.62 -1.90 1.17
N ASN A 58 24.97 -1.79 -0.10
CA ASN A 58 25.85 -0.76 -0.63
C ASN A 58 25.46 -0.35 -2.05
N GLY A 59 25.81 0.87 -2.42
CA GLY A 59 25.64 1.41 -3.77
C GLY A 59 25.68 2.94 -3.75
N ILE A 60 25.89 3.53 -4.91
CA ILE A 60 26.21 4.97 -5.03
C ILE A 60 25.01 5.84 -4.64
N ALA A 61 25.21 7.13 -4.36
CA ALA A 61 24.11 8.08 -4.13
C ALA A 61 23.46 8.56 -5.44
N PRO A 62 22.13 8.83 -5.49
CA PRO A 62 21.09 8.36 -4.55
C PRO A 62 20.86 6.84 -4.60
N LEU A 63 20.81 6.18 -3.44
CA LEU A 63 20.68 4.72 -3.33
C LEU A 63 19.28 4.31 -2.89
N SER A 64 18.51 3.62 -3.75
CA SER A 64 17.28 2.95 -3.32
C SER A 64 17.59 1.60 -2.68
N VAL A 65 17.01 1.33 -1.51
CA VAL A 65 17.08 0.04 -0.82
C VAL A 65 15.67 -0.41 -0.45
N PHE A 66 15.35 -1.65 -0.78
CA PHE A 66 14.13 -2.33 -0.35
C PHE A 66 14.45 -3.26 0.82
N PHE A 67 13.60 -3.26 1.84
CA PHE A 67 13.76 -4.01 3.07
C PHE A 67 12.57 -4.96 3.26
N ASP A 68 12.86 -6.20 3.63
CA ASP A 68 11.87 -7.25 3.85
C ASP A 68 12.10 -7.88 5.23
N ALA A 69 11.13 -7.69 6.13
CA ALA A 69 11.15 -8.21 7.49
C ALA A 69 10.20 -9.41 7.70
N THR A 70 9.60 -9.95 6.63
CA THR A 70 8.62 -11.04 6.71
C THR A 70 9.18 -12.34 7.27
N GLY A 71 10.52 -12.53 7.24
CA GLY A 71 11.22 -13.65 7.86
C GLY A 71 11.36 -13.56 9.39
N THR A 72 10.86 -12.50 10.03
CA THR A 72 10.88 -12.35 11.49
C THR A 72 10.07 -13.46 12.16
N SER A 73 10.66 -14.11 13.16
CA SER A 73 10.07 -15.25 13.86
C SER A 73 9.95 -15.01 15.37
N GLY A 74 9.29 -15.92 16.08
CA GLY A 74 9.01 -15.76 17.51
C GLY A 74 7.88 -14.76 17.83
N LEU A 75 7.26 -14.16 16.81
CA LEU A 75 6.10 -13.28 16.95
C LEU A 75 4.92 -14.04 17.58
N ALA A 76 4.17 -13.36 18.44
CA ALA A 76 2.91 -13.89 18.97
C ALA A 76 1.97 -14.17 17.80
N ASN A 77 1.41 -15.39 17.76
CA ASN A 77 0.49 -15.77 16.70
C ASN A 77 -0.73 -16.48 17.25
N ASP A 78 -1.89 -15.87 17.07
CA ASP A 78 -3.18 -16.44 17.45
C ASP A 78 -3.78 -17.34 16.35
N GLY A 79 -3.05 -17.54 15.23
CA GLY A 79 -3.46 -18.35 14.09
C GLY A 79 -4.56 -17.69 13.26
N PHE A 80 -4.68 -16.36 13.33
CA PHE A 80 -5.73 -15.62 12.63
C PHE A 80 -5.48 -15.59 11.12
N PHE A 81 -4.25 -15.28 10.70
CA PHE A 81 -3.86 -15.21 9.29
C PHE A 81 -3.37 -16.57 8.77
N SER A 82 -3.53 -16.78 7.47
CA SER A 82 -3.06 -18.00 6.80
C SER A 82 -1.53 -18.10 6.83
N ASN A 83 -1.01 -19.30 6.54
CA ASN A 83 0.43 -19.57 6.43
C ASN A 83 1.29 -19.09 7.62
N ASN A 84 0.69 -19.03 8.83
CA ASN A 84 1.36 -18.56 10.03
C ASN A 84 1.93 -17.14 9.88
N ALA A 85 1.26 -16.27 9.11
CA ALA A 85 1.69 -14.91 8.80
C ALA A 85 1.53 -13.93 9.98
N ALA A 86 2.17 -14.22 11.10
CA ALA A 86 2.13 -13.40 12.32
C ALA A 86 2.66 -11.98 12.10
N TYR A 87 3.51 -11.76 11.09
CA TYR A 87 4.00 -10.43 10.70
C TYR A 87 2.88 -9.47 10.27
N MET A 88 1.71 -9.99 9.85
CA MET A 88 0.52 -9.18 9.54
C MET A 88 -0.08 -8.53 10.80
N ASP A 89 0.20 -9.10 11.97
CA ASP A 89 -0.30 -8.68 13.27
C ASP A 89 0.85 -8.16 14.14
N ALA A 90 1.81 -7.47 13.51
CA ALA A 90 2.92 -6.83 14.18
C ALA A 90 3.12 -5.41 13.62
N THR A 91 3.91 -4.62 14.33
CA THR A 91 4.42 -3.33 13.88
C THR A 91 5.89 -3.44 13.64
N PHE A 92 6.32 -2.99 12.47
CA PHE A 92 7.71 -2.93 12.06
C PHE A 92 8.04 -1.46 11.83
N ALA A 93 8.54 -0.80 12.87
CA ALA A 93 8.88 0.61 12.84
C ALA A 93 10.33 0.78 12.35
N TRP A 94 10.47 1.41 11.20
CA TRP A 94 11.76 1.69 10.56
C TRP A 94 12.20 3.10 10.88
N ASP A 95 13.48 3.24 11.20
CA ASP A 95 14.25 4.47 11.25
C ASP A 95 15.46 4.28 10.33
N PHE A 96 15.45 4.89 9.15
CA PHE A 96 16.46 4.66 8.12
C PHE A 96 17.76 5.41 8.40
N ASP A 97 17.72 6.40 9.29
CA ASP A 97 18.87 7.21 9.64
C ASP A 97 18.93 7.44 11.15
N ALA A 98 19.05 6.35 11.90
CA ALA A 98 19.04 6.38 13.36
C ALA A 98 20.26 7.12 13.95
N ASP A 99 21.25 7.48 13.13
CA ASP A 99 22.42 8.30 13.48
C ASP A 99 22.25 9.78 13.03
N ASN A 100 21.16 10.12 12.33
CA ASN A 100 20.85 11.46 11.86
C ASN A 100 21.96 12.06 10.96
N ASN A 101 22.48 11.27 10.02
CA ASN A 101 23.48 11.67 9.03
C ASN A 101 22.94 12.61 7.94
N ASP A 102 21.65 12.54 7.63
CA ASP A 102 20.94 13.44 6.73
C ASP A 102 19.69 14.00 7.41
N PRO A 103 19.80 14.98 8.34
CA PRO A 103 18.67 15.52 9.11
C PRO A 103 17.57 16.22 8.27
N SER A 104 17.84 16.42 6.98
CA SER A 104 16.91 17.00 6.01
C SER A 104 16.25 15.95 5.13
N GLY A 105 16.53 14.66 5.40
CA GLY A 105 16.04 13.54 4.65
C GLY A 105 14.52 13.47 4.68
N LYS A 106 13.93 13.04 3.57
CA LYS A 106 12.50 12.81 3.49
C LYS A 106 12.21 11.35 3.83
N ASN A 107 11.09 11.12 4.50
CA ASN A 107 10.59 9.77 4.79
C ASN A 107 11.62 8.90 5.53
N GLU A 108 12.35 9.48 6.48
CA GLU A 108 13.35 8.79 7.33
C GLU A 108 12.73 7.73 8.25
N LYS A 109 11.41 7.77 8.44
CA LYS A 109 10.67 6.79 9.22
C LYS A 109 9.56 6.17 8.41
N ALA A 110 9.31 4.88 8.65
CA ALA A 110 8.22 4.13 8.02
C ALA A 110 7.66 3.06 8.95
N SER A 111 6.52 2.49 8.59
CA SER A 111 5.95 1.32 9.24
C SER A 111 5.55 0.26 8.20
N GLY A 112 5.81 -1.01 8.51
CA GLY A 112 5.35 -2.14 7.71
C GLY A 112 6.38 -3.26 7.63
N PHE A 113 5.90 -4.51 7.44
CA PHE A 113 6.78 -5.68 7.29
C PHE A 113 7.64 -5.62 6.01
N LEU A 114 7.33 -4.68 5.11
CA LEU A 114 8.17 -4.23 4.00
C LEU A 114 8.38 -2.73 4.11
N ALA A 115 9.52 -2.27 3.62
CA ALA A 115 9.87 -0.87 3.54
C ALA A 115 10.76 -0.61 2.32
N GLY A 116 10.74 0.63 1.84
CA GLY A 116 11.70 1.13 0.87
C GLY A 116 12.17 2.52 1.28
N HIS A 117 13.43 2.85 0.99
CA HIS A 117 13.99 4.16 1.27
C HIS A 117 15.04 4.53 0.22
N VAL A 118 15.19 5.84 -0.06
CA VAL A 118 16.20 6.40 -0.95
C VAL A 118 17.20 7.19 -0.11
N PHE A 119 18.41 6.68 0.04
CA PHE A 119 19.51 7.38 0.68
C PHE A 119 20.10 8.38 -0.31
N GLU A 120 19.76 9.66 -0.17
CA GLU A 120 20.11 10.70 -1.13
C GLU A 120 21.59 11.07 -1.09
N LYS A 121 22.15 11.17 0.12
CA LYS A 121 23.52 11.66 0.34
C LYS A 121 24.48 10.51 0.55
N THR A 122 25.76 10.80 0.34
CA THR A 122 26.84 9.86 0.61
C THR A 122 27.04 9.73 2.10
N GLY A 123 27.22 8.51 2.60
CA GLY A 123 27.36 8.27 4.01
C GLY A 123 27.28 6.81 4.40
N THR A 124 27.38 6.56 5.69
CA THR A 124 27.12 5.26 6.29
C THR A 124 25.93 5.42 7.22
N TYR A 125 24.83 4.77 6.88
CA TYR A 125 23.56 4.90 7.60
C TYR A 125 23.33 3.68 8.48
N ARG A 126 22.93 3.91 9.74
CA ARG A 126 22.41 2.89 10.63
C ARG A 126 20.89 2.88 10.54
N VAL A 127 20.35 1.87 9.86
CA VAL A 127 18.92 1.58 9.78
C VAL A 127 18.53 0.78 11.00
N ARG A 128 17.61 1.30 11.82
CA ARG A 128 17.03 0.60 12.97
C ARG A 128 15.63 0.11 12.63
N LEU A 129 15.42 -1.20 12.76
CA LEU A 129 14.09 -1.80 12.78
C LEU A 129 13.70 -2.12 14.22
N THR A 130 12.58 -1.57 14.69
CA THR A 130 11.94 -1.94 15.97
C THR A 130 10.65 -2.71 15.68
N VAL A 131 10.52 -3.90 16.25
CA VAL A 131 9.36 -4.77 16.06
C VAL A 131 8.55 -4.83 17.34
N TYR A 132 7.24 -4.61 17.23
CA TYR A 132 6.26 -4.84 18.28
C TYR A 132 5.29 -5.91 17.81
N ASP A 133 5.06 -6.96 18.59
CA ASP A 133 4.16 -8.03 18.20
C ASP A 133 2.75 -7.92 18.80
N ALA A 134 1.87 -8.85 18.43
CA ALA A 134 0.49 -8.91 18.94
C ALA A 134 0.36 -9.20 20.45
N ALA A 135 1.46 -9.41 21.18
CA ALA A 135 1.48 -9.53 22.64
C ALA A 135 2.11 -8.31 23.32
N GLY A 136 2.44 -7.26 22.56
CA GLY A 136 3.10 -6.05 23.06
C GLY A 136 4.59 -6.21 23.33
N ARG A 137 5.19 -7.34 22.94
CA ARG A 137 6.63 -7.58 23.11
C ARG A 137 7.40 -6.81 22.06
N THR A 138 8.58 -6.34 22.44
CA THR A 138 9.43 -5.53 21.58
C THR A 138 10.82 -6.14 21.39
N ALA A 139 11.39 -5.96 20.21
CA ALA A 139 12.79 -6.21 19.90
C ALA A 139 13.26 -5.20 18.85
N PHE A 140 14.57 -5.00 18.72
CA PHE A 140 15.13 -4.16 17.66
C PHE A 140 16.36 -4.79 17.01
N LYS A 141 16.68 -4.32 15.79
CA LYS A 141 17.88 -4.71 15.05
C LYS A 141 18.40 -3.51 14.27
N ASP A 142 19.70 -3.28 14.39
CA ASP A 142 20.42 -2.27 13.61
C ASP A 142 21.10 -2.92 12.40
N ILE A 143 21.05 -2.26 11.26
CA ILE A 143 21.60 -2.70 9.98
C ILE A 143 22.36 -1.54 9.36
N LYS A 144 23.45 -1.84 8.64
CA LYS A 144 24.31 -0.83 8.02
C LYS A 144 24.05 -0.74 6.52
N VAL A 145 23.86 0.47 6.01
CA VAL A 145 23.82 0.78 4.57
C VAL A 145 24.96 1.75 4.24
N THR A 146 25.75 1.46 3.20
CA THR A 146 26.90 2.29 2.80
C THR A 146 26.67 2.92 1.43
N VAL A 147 26.74 4.25 1.38
CA VAL A 147 26.45 5.04 0.18
C VAL A 147 27.70 5.84 -0.21
N PRO A 148 28.59 5.30 -1.07
CA PRO A 148 29.73 6.06 -1.57
C PRO A 148 29.31 7.16 -2.56
N ALA A 149 30.22 8.13 -2.73
CA ALA A 149 30.13 9.11 -3.82
C ALA A 149 30.29 8.44 -5.18
N PHE A 150 29.71 9.05 -6.22
CA PHE A 150 29.94 8.60 -7.58
C PHE A 150 31.37 8.93 -8.02
N SER A 151 32.09 7.90 -8.44
CA SER A 151 33.42 7.99 -9.04
C SER A 151 33.39 7.33 -10.41
N GLY A 152 33.19 8.13 -11.46
CA GLY A 152 33.03 7.63 -12.81
C GLY A 152 33.04 8.75 -13.84
N THR A 153 32.87 8.40 -15.11
CA THR A 153 32.91 9.35 -16.21
C THR A 153 31.60 10.14 -16.27
N THR A 154 31.70 11.46 -16.40
CA THR A 154 30.52 12.34 -16.57
C THR A 154 30.50 12.87 -18.00
N TYR A 155 29.37 12.68 -18.67
CA TYR A 155 29.05 13.26 -19.96
C TYR A 155 27.97 14.33 -19.82
N TYR A 156 28.10 15.41 -20.59
CA TYR A 156 27.19 16.55 -20.61
C TYR A 156 26.44 16.59 -21.94
N VAL A 157 25.16 16.94 -21.87
CA VAL A 157 24.27 17.07 -23.02
C VAL A 157 23.62 18.46 -22.98
N ALA A 158 23.66 19.18 -24.10
CA ALA A 158 23.06 20.50 -24.23
C ALA A 158 22.46 20.67 -25.63
N SER A 159 21.37 21.44 -25.74
CA SER A 159 20.63 21.68 -26.99
C SER A 159 21.42 22.51 -28.01
N ASP A 160 22.48 23.17 -27.57
CA ASP A 160 23.49 23.89 -28.37
C ASP A 160 24.79 23.08 -28.57
N GLY A 161 24.81 21.81 -28.17
CA GLY A 161 25.95 20.90 -28.29
C GLY A 161 26.18 20.32 -29.68
N SER A 162 27.06 19.31 -29.75
CA SER A 162 27.30 18.52 -30.96
C SER A 162 27.61 17.06 -30.61
N ASP A 163 27.00 16.11 -31.31
CA ASP A 163 27.33 14.68 -31.15
C ASP A 163 28.72 14.31 -31.70
N SER A 164 29.44 15.27 -32.31
CA SER A 164 30.88 15.12 -32.62
C SER A 164 31.80 15.55 -31.48
N ASN A 165 31.26 16.20 -30.44
CA ASN A 165 32.03 16.53 -29.24
C ASN A 165 32.33 15.26 -28.43
N ASN A 166 33.26 15.34 -27.49
CA ASN A 166 33.54 14.23 -26.57
C ASN A 166 32.55 14.13 -25.39
N GLY A 167 31.71 15.16 -25.18
CA GLY A 167 30.75 15.22 -24.08
C GLY A 167 31.37 15.38 -22.68
N LEU A 168 32.69 15.46 -22.52
CA LEU A 168 33.36 15.38 -21.21
C LEU A 168 33.34 16.69 -20.41
N THR A 169 32.91 17.80 -21.03
CA THR A 169 32.84 19.11 -20.38
C THR A 169 31.55 19.83 -20.78
N MET A 170 31.14 20.82 -19.98
CA MET A 170 30.00 21.68 -20.29
C MET A 170 30.24 22.56 -21.53
N ASP A 171 31.50 22.77 -21.95
CA ASP A 171 31.86 23.56 -23.14
C ASP A 171 31.88 22.73 -24.43
N THR A 172 31.96 21.39 -24.30
CA THR A 172 31.91 20.44 -25.42
C THR A 172 30.86 19.35 -25.17
N PRO A 173 29.58 19.71 -24.94
CA PRO A 173 28.53 18.73 -24.65
C PRO A 173 28.07 18.00 -25.91
N PHE A 174 27.52 16.80 -25.74
CA PHE A 174 26.74 16.12 -26.77
C PHE A 174 25.46 16.91 -27.09
N LEU A 175 24.85 16.63 -28.24
CA LEU A 175 23.61 17.30 -28.68
C LEU A 175 22.36 16.48 -28.34
N THR A 176 22.36 15.18 -28.62
CA THR A 176 21.11 14.41 -28.65
C THR A 176 21.00 13.38 -27.50
N PRO A 177 19.78 13.19 -26.94
CA PRO A 177 19.53 12.09 -26.00
C PRO A 177 19.83 10.72 -26.60
N GLY A 178 19.55 10.52 -27.90
CA GLY A 178 19.79 9.25 -28.57
C GLY A 178 21.27 8.86 -28.63
N HIS A 179 22.17 9.83 -28.83
CA HIS A 179 23.61 9.60 -28.77
C HIS A 179 24.09 9.36 -27.34
N ALA A 180 23.75 10.28 -26.43
CA ALA A 180 24.21 10.26 -25.04
C ALA A 180 23.72 9.04 -24.24
N LEU A 181 22.58 8.45 -24.62
CA LEU A 181 21.98 7.28 -23.97
C LEU A 181 22.17 5.98 -24.79
N SER A 182 23.07 5.99 -25.77
CA SER A 182 23.41 4.79 -26.54
C SER A 182 24.32 3.85 -25.76
N SER A 183 24.36 2.56 -26.14
CA SER A 183 25.27 1.55 -25.57
C SER A 183 26.75 1.80 -25.88
N PHE A 184 27.08 2.81 -26.68
CA PHE A 184 28.46 3.24 -26.92
C PHE A 184 28.96 4.21 -25.83
N ILE A 185 28.04 4.91 -25.18
CA ILE A 185 28.32 5.89 -24.12
C ILE A 185 28.00 5.32 -22.75
N LEU A 186 26.85 4.65 -22.62
CA LEU A 186 26.43 4.03 -21.38
C LEU A 186 27.29 2.81 -21.04
N GLY A 187 27.42 2.56 -19.75
CA GLY A 187 28.17 1.46 -19.17
C GLY A 187 28.34 1.66 -17.67
N ALA A 188 29.02 0.72 -17.00
CA ALA A 188 29.26 0.82 -15.57
C ALA A 188 30.05 2.09 -15.21
N ASN A 189 29.64 2.77 -14.14
CA ASN A 189 30.25 4.00 -13.65
C ASN A 189 30.17 5.19 -14.64
N VAL A 190 29.05 5.30 -15.36
CA VAL A 190 28.78 6.43 -16.25
C VAL A 190 27.70 7.33 -15.67
N ARG A 191 27.87 8.64 -15.82
CA ARG A 191 26.88 9.66 -15.51
C ARG A 191 26.64 10.53 -16.75
N VAL A 192 25.40 10.67 -17.18
CA VAL A 192 24.97 11.55 -18.27
C VAL A 192 24.09 12.65 -17.69
N LEU A 193 24.46 13.91 -17.91
CA LEU A 193 23.76 15.07 -17.36
C LEU A 193 23.24 15.97 -18.47
N PHE A 194 21.93 16.21 -18.47
CA PHE A 194 21.27 17.14 -19.40
C PHE A 194 21.22 18.56 -18.81
N LYS A 195 21.46 19.58 -19.63
CA LYS A 195 21.49 20.98 -19.20
C LYS A 195 20.10 21.47 -18.76
N ASN A 196 19.98 21.99 -17.55
CA ASN A 196 18.75 22.61 -17.08
C ASN A 196 18.29 23.75 -18.02
N GLY A 197 16.98 23.86 -18.23
CA GLY A 197 16.36 24.83 -19.13
C GLY A 197 16.24 24.35 -20.59
N ASP A 198 17.02 23.35 -21.00
CA ASP A 198 17.00 22.88 -22.38
C ASP A 198 15.81 21.96 -22.67
N THR A 199 15.36 21.98 -23.92
CA THR A 199 14.39 21.02 -24.46
C THR A 199 15.02 20.22 -25.59
N PHE A 200 14.99 18.90 -25.47
CA PHE A 200 15.51 17.96 -26.45
C PHE A 200 14.34 17.26 -27.14
N THR A 201 14.10 17.57 -28.41
CA THR A 201 13.05 16.93 -29.20
C THR A 201 13.55 15.63 -29.82
N ILE A 202 12.84 14.53 -29.56
CA ILE A 202 13.08 13.22 -30.17
C ILE A 202 11.88 12.82 -31.01
N SER A 203 12.11 12.19 -32.17
CA SER A 203 11.04 11.69 -33.05
C SER A 203 10.72 10.21 -32.85
N LYS A 204 11.46 9.54 -31.96
CA LYS A 204 11.32 8.12 -31.63
C LYS A 204 11.73 7.86 -30.19
N GLN A 205 11.22 6.79 -29.60
CA GLN A 205 11.60 6.26 -28.30
C GLN A 205 13.12 6.07 -28.17
N VAL A 206 13.68 6.49 -27.04
CA VAL A 206 15.06 6.13 -26.64
C VAL A 206 15.02 4.82 -25.87
N THR A 207 15.59 3.77 -26.47
CA THR A 207 15.66 2.43 -25.86
C THR A 207 17.03 2.17 -25.27
N ILE A 208 17.08 1.84 -23.98
CA ILE A 208 18.28 1.46 -23.24
C ILE A 208 18.11 -0.01 -22.84
N SER A 209 19.04 -0.88 -23.24
CA SER A 209 18.87 -2.32 -23.06
C SER A 209 20.16 -3.05 -22.71
N ASN A 210 20.08 -3.97 -21.75
CA ASN A 210 21.20 -4.77 -21.26
C ASN A 210 22.32 -3.94 -20.59
N GLU A 211 22.00 -2.76 -20.09
CA GLU A 211 22.95 -1.91 -19.37
C GLU A 211 23.03 -2.29 -17.89
N THR A 212 24.24 -2.32 -17.35
CA THR A 212 24.49 -2.59 -15.93
C THR A 212 25.27 -1.45 -15.31
N GLY A 213 24.71 -0.93 -14.23
CA GLY A 213 25.22 0.22 -13.53
C GLY A 213 26.42 -0.04 -12.62
N PRO A 214 26.78 0.99 -11.83
CA PRO A 214 25.96 2.17 -11.58
C PRO A 214 25.92 3.13 -12.78
N ILE A 215 24.71 3.50 -13.23
CA ILE A 215 24.50 4.54 -14.24
C ILE A 215 23.63 5.64 -13.65
N ILE A 216 24.03 6.89 -13.88
CA ILE A 216 23.28 8.08 -13.49
C ILE A 216 22.84 8.85 -14.72
N ILE A 217 21.54 9.01 -14.90
CA ILE A 217 20.95 9.89 -15.92
C ILE A 217 20.29 11.04 -15.15
N GLY A 218 20.83 12.25 -15.30
CA GLY A 218 20.49 13.38 -14.45
C GLY A 218 20.47 14.70 -15.20
N ALA A 219 20.49 15.79 -14.42
CA ALA A 219 20.59 17.14 -14.94
C ALA A 219 21.77 17.90 -14.32
N TYR A 220 22.19 18.99 -14.96
CA TYR A 220 23.19 19.92 -14.42
C TYR A 220 22.76 21.38 -14.63
N ILE A 221 23.26 22.25 -13.75
CA ILE A 221 23.14 23.71 -13.90
C ILE A 221 24.41 24.22 -14.57
N ASP A 222 24.26 24.84 -15.74
CA ASP A 222 25.36 25.56 -16.40
C ASP A 222 25.59 26.89 -15.66
N PRO A 223 26.78 27.14 -15.07
CA PRO A 223 27.05 28.40 -14.38
C PRO A 223 27.06 29.61 -15.33
N LYS A 224 27.24 29.42 -16.64
CA LYS A 224 27.17 30.49 -17.64
C LYS A 224 25.73 30.84 -18.02
N ASN A 225 24.81 29.88 -17.90
CA ASN A 225 23.39 30.00 -18.26
C ASN A 225 22.53 29.28 -17.23
N SER A 226 22.43 29.82 -16.01
CA SER A 226 21.78 29.13 -14.90
C SER A 226 20.26 29.06 -15.10
N SER A 227 19.70 27.86 -14.96
CA SER A 227 18.26 27.62 -14.93
C SER A 227 17.91 26.63 -13.82
N SER A 228 16.80 26.87 -13.12
CA SER A 228 16.19 25.94 -12.17
C SER A 228 15.21 24.98 -12.84
N ASN A 229 14.86 25.21 -14.11
CA ASN A 229 13.92 24.35 -14.83
C ASN A 229 14.62 23.05 -15.21
N LYS A 230 13.96 21.92 -14.99
CA LYS A 230 14.46 20.61 -15.40
C LYS A 230 14.64 20.58 -16.93
N PRO A 231 15.66 19.87 -17.46
CA PRO A 231 15.72 19.57 -18.88
C PRO A 231 14.50 18.76 -19.29
N ILE A 232 13.94 19.08 -20.46
CA ILE A 232 12.76 18.40 -21.00
C ILE A 232 13.19 17.51 -22.16
N ILE A 233 12.91 16.21 -22.08
CA ILE A 233 12.94 15.34 -23.26
C ILE A 233 11.52 15.27 -23.82
N HIS A 234 11.33 15.95 -24.95
CA HIS A 234 10.05 16.07 -25.63
C HIS A 234 9.96 15.04 -26.75
N THR A 235 8.98 14.14 -26.70
CA THR A 235 8.77 13.17 -27.77
C THR A 235 7.71 13.63 -28.75
N SER A 236 8.05 13.52 -30.04
CA SER A 236 7.12 13.68 -31.15
C SER A 236 6.60 12.34 -31.71
N ALA A 237 6.86 11.24 -31.02
CA ALA A 237 6.46 9.91 -31.47
C ALA A 237 4.97 9.62 -31.23
N VAL A 238 4.40 8.77 -32.08
CA VAL A 238 2.99 8.35 -32.04
C VAL A 238 2.85 6.87 -32.45
N ASP A 239 1.83 6.19 -31.92
CA ASP A 239 1.32 4.84 -32.25
C ASP A 239 2.28 3.64 -32.09
N SER A 240 3.56 3.75 -32.44
CA SER A 240 4.55 2.66 -32.36
C SER A 240 5.37 2.66 -31.07
N ASP A 241 5.56 3.82 -30.46
CA ASP A 241 6.43 3.96 -29.28
C ASP A 241 5.67 3.89 -27.97
N TRP A 242 6.17 3.12 -27.01
CA TRP A 242 5.51 2.92 -25.72
C TRP A 242 5.87 4.00 -24.68
N ALA A 243 7.05 4.59 -24.80
CA ALA A 243 7.57 5.54 -23.85
C ALA A 243 8.60 6.49 -24.50
N THR A 244 8.82 7.65 -23.89
CA THR A 244 9.88 8.60 -24.23
C THR A 244 11.25 7.96 -23.99
N ILE A 245 11.43 7.36 -22.81
CA ILE A 245 12.61 6.57 -22.45
C ILE A 245 12.15 5.19 -21.97
N TYR A 246 12.75 4.15 -22.54
CA TYR A 246 12.40 2.78 -22.24
C TYR A 246 13.61 1.94 -21.87
N PHE A 247 13.57 1.34 -20.69
CA PHE A 247 14.61 0.41 -20.24
C PHE A 247 14.16 -1.05 -20.35
N SER A 248 15.06 -1.93 -20.78
CA SER A 248 14.84 -3.37 -20.74
C SER A 248 16.09 -4.12 -20.27
N LYS A 249 15.92 -5.14 -19.42
CA LYS A 249 17.05 -5.96 -18.91
C LYS A 249 18.20 -5.12 -18.30
N CYS A 250 17.86 -4.01 -17.64
CA CYS A 250 18.84 -3.08 -17.08
C CYS A 250 18.99 -3.29 -15.57
N SER A 251 20.17 -2.98 -15.02
CA SER A 251 20.40 -3.06 -13.57
C SER A 251 21.10 -1.81 -13.04
N ASP A 252 20.72 -1.37 -11.84
CA ASP A 252 21.39 -0.29 -11.10
C ASP A 252 21.49 1.04 -11.88
N ILE A 253 20.37 1.46 -12.46
CA ILE A 253 20.26 2.74 -13.14
C ILE A 253 19.37 3.67 -12.34
N ARG A 254 19.86 4.89 -12.12
CA ARG A 254 19.07 5.99 -11.59
C ARG A 254 18.82 7.03 -12.68
N ILE A 255 17.56 7.38 -12.89
CA ILE A 255 17.10 8.47 -13.76
C ILE A 255 16.41 9.51 -12.90
N MET A 256 16.97 10.71 -12.88
CA MET A 256 16.60 11.73 -11.90
C MET A 256 16.61 13.13 -12.45
N ASP A 257 15.84 14.01 -11.83
CA ASP A 257 15.89 15.45 -12.04
C ASP A 257 15.61 15.94 -13.48
N ILE A 258 15.04 15.10 -14.34
CA ILE A 258 14.62 15.43 -15.70
C ILE A 258 13.10 15.42 -15.85
N ALA A 259 12.60 16.06 -16.91
CA ALA A 259 11.20 16.05 -17.27
C ALA A 259 10.94 15.36 -18.63
N THR A 260 9.77 14.73 -18.80
CA THR A 260 9.33 14.18 -20.08
C THR A 260 7.92 14.65 -20.45
N ARG A 261 7.71 14.92 -21.74
CA ARG A 261 6.40 15.30 -22.30
C ARG A 261 6.21 14.80 -23.74
N ALA A 262 4.98 14.53 -24.15
CA ALA A 262 4.59 14.24 -25.54
C ALA A 262 3.97 15.47 -26.25
N ILE A 263 3.53 15.35 -27.53
CA ILE A 263 3.07 16.49 -28.37
C ILE A 263 1.71 17.06 -27.97
N ALA A 264 0.73 16.27 -27.53
CA ALA A 264 -0.61 16.81 -27.30
C ALA A 264 -1.48 15.95 -26.35
N GLU A 265 -2.46 16.64 -25.74
CA GLU A 265 -3.47 16.13 -24.80
C GLU A 265 -4.75 15.62 -25.52
N SER A 266 -4.68 15.08 -26.73
CA SER A 266 -5.91 14.75 -27.49
C SER A 266 -6.50 13.38 -27.15
N SER A 267 -7.83 13.35 -27.10
CA SER A 267 -8.67 12.18 -26.79
C SER A 267 -9.05 11.31 -28.00
N GLU A 268 -8.87 11.81 -29.23
CA GLU A 268 -9.28 11.11 -30.46
C GLU A 268 -8.08 10.69 -31.35
N GLY A 269 -7.08 10.08 -30.72
CA GLY A 269 -5.89 9.51 -31.37
C GLY A 269 -4.84 10.56 -31.77
N PRO A 270 -3.61 10.16 -32.12
CA PRO A 270 -2.97 8.83 -31.98
C PRO A 270 -2.54 8.48 -30.54
N ARG A 271 -2.05 7.24 -30.29
CA ARG A 271 -1.51 6.85 -28.96
C ARG A 271 -0.17 7.55 -28.72
N TYR A 272 -0.11 8.40 -27.72
CA TYR A 272 1.15 9.03 -27.29
C TYR A 272 1.95 8.13 -26.35
N PRO A 273 3.30 8.19 -26.38
CA PRO A 273 4.15 7.47 -25.46
C PRO A 273 3.91 7.88 -24.00
N PHE A 274 4.17 6.96 -23.07
CA PHE A 274 4.39 7.31 -21.67
C PHE A 274 5.70 8.10 -21.50
N GLY A 275 5.99 8.56 -20.29
CA GLY A 275 7.28 9.20 -19.99
C GLY A 275 8.45 8.20 -19.98
N ILE A 276 8.94 7.91 -18.78
CA ILE A 276 10.08 7.06 -18.48
C ILE A 276 9.55 5.76 -17.90
N THR A 277 9.75 4.65 -18.61
CA THR A 277 9.30 3.33 -18.16
C THR A 277 10.41 2.29 -18.27
N TRP A 278 10.29 1.23 -17.49
CA TRP A 278 11.10 0.04 -17.62
C TRP A 278 10.21 -1.19 -17.65
N ASN A 279 10.69 -2.24 -18.32
CA ASN A 279 9.97 -3.49 -18.49
C ASN A 279 10.73 -4.67 -17.84
N ASN A 280 10.33 -5.89 -18.17
CA ASN A 280 10.80 -7.13 -17.55
C ASN A 280 12.32 -7.23 -17.45
N ARG A 281 12.77 -7.85 -16.35
CA ARG A 281 14.17 -8.10 -15.98
C ARG A 281 14.98 -6.84 -15.70
N CYS A 282 14.34 -5.71 -15.43
CA CYS A 282 15.05 -4.59 -14.79
C CYS A 282 15.19 -4.83 -13.29
N THR A 283 16.32 -4.46 -12.69
CA THR A 283 16.51 -4.60 -11.24
C THR A 283 17.27 -3.44 -10.62
N ASN A 284 16.96 -3.10 -9.36
CA ASN A 284 17.61 -1.98 -8.66
C ASN A 284 17.51 -0.63 -9.40
N MET A 285 16.43 -0.43 -10.16
CA MET A 285 16.16 0.82 -10.88
C MET A 285 15.64 1.89 -9.93
N LEU A 286 16.00 3.15 -10.18
CA LEU A 286 15.49 4.30 -9.44
C LEU A 286 15.04 5.40 -10.40
N LYS A 287 13.76 5.78 -10.32
CA LYS A 287 13.22 7.00 -10.93
C LYS A 287 12.96 7.98 -9.82
N TYR A 288 13.64 9.12 -9.86
CA TYR A 288 13.73 9.98 -8.70
C TYR A 288 13.59 11.45 -9.06
N ARG A 289 12.60 12.14 -8.47
CA ARG A 289 12.36 13.58 -8.74
C ARG A 289 12.18 13.91 -10.22
N THR A 290 11.63 13.00 -11.01
CA THR A 290 11.26 13.29 -12.40
C THR A 290 9.90 13.98 -12.44
N GLU A 291 9.65 14.70 -13.54
CA GLU A 291 8.35 15.31 -13.82
C GLU A 291 7.82 14.80 -15.15
N GLU A 292 6.59 14.30 -15.17
CA GLU A 292 6.00 13.69 -16.36
C GLU A 292 4.61 14.26 -16.61
N PHE A 293 4.45 14.88 -17.77
CA PHE A 293 3.22 15.60 -18.08
C PHE A 293 2.86 15.55 -19.55
N GLN A 294 1.57 15.68 -19.85
CA GLN A 294 1.05 15.62 -21.23
C GLN A 294 1.42 14.32 -21.96
N ASN A 295 1.76 13.28 -21.20
CA ASN A 295 2.11 11.96 -21.72
C ASN A 295 0.83 11.13 -21.90
N GLY A 296 0.92 10.13 -22.78
CA GLY A 296 -0.20 9.23 -23.06
C GLY A 296 -0.68 8.43 -21.85
N GLY A 297 0.05 8.40 -20.73
CA GLY A 297 -0.30 7.72 -19.48
C GLY A 297 0.78 7.88 -18.42
N ILE A 298 0.56 7.25 -17.26
CA ILE A 298 1.41 7.44 -16.07
C ILE A 298 2.37 6.25 -15.92
N ALA A 299 3.67 6.48 -16.10
CA ALA A 299 4.72 5.46 -15.96
C ALA A 299 5.16 5.29 -14.50
N MET A 300 4.19 4.99 -13.62
CA MET A 300 4.40 4.64 -12.21
C MET A 300 4.57 3.13 -11.99
N SER A 301 4.90 2.37 -13.04
CA SER A 301 5.11 0.92 -12.93
C SER A 301 6.50 0.52 -12.48
N PRO A 302 6.69 0.04 -11.24
CA PRO A 302 7.88 -0.72 -10.93
C PRO A 302 7.73 -2.13 -11.54
N ASN A 303 7.99 -2.24 -12.85
CA ASN A 303 8.25 -3.54 -13.45
C ASN A 303 9.66 -4.00 -13.02
N GLY A 304 9.86 -5.31 -12.90
CA GLY A 304 11.11 -5.89 -12.46
C GLY A 304 11.20 -6.05 -10.95
N THR A 305 12.43 -6.13 -10.44
CA THR A 305 12.69 -6.44 -9.02
C THR A 305 13.49 -5.35 -8.33
N TYR A 306 13.14 -5.03 -7.08
CA TYR A 306 13.85 -4.01 -6.31
C TYR A 306 13.93 -2.64 -6.99
N THR A 307 12.90 -2.29 -7.77
CA THR A 307 12.80 -1.00 -8.44
C THR A 307 12.03 0.00 -7.57
N THR A 308 12.41 1.27 -7.65
CA THR A 308 11.83 2.35 -6.83
C THR A 308 11.46 3.54 -7.69
N ILE A 309 10.25 4.05 -7.49
CA ILE A 309 9.78 5.31 -8.04
C ILE A 309 9.53 6.24 -6.87
N ALA A 310 10.31 7.30 -6.76
CA ALA A 310 10.30 8.15 -5.59
C ALA A 310 10.26 9.65 -5.94
N GLU A 311 9.46 10.40 -5.19
CA GLU A 311 9.39 11.87 -5.27
C GLU A 311 9.11 12.42 -6.68
N CYS A 312 8.44 11.64 -7.54
CA CYS A 312 8.13 12.03 -8.90
C CYS A 312 6.78 12.75 -8.97
N LYS A 313 6.63 13.62 -9.98
CA LYS A 313 5.37 14.31 -10.30
C LYS A 313 4.79 13.77 -11.59
N PHE A 314 3.48 13.55 -11.59
CA PHE A 314 2.70 13.13 -12.75
C PHE A 314 1.44 13.99 -12.84
N HIS A 315 1.23 14.68 -13.96
CA HIS A 315 0.04 15.51 -14.14
C HIS A 315 -0.33 15.69 -15.61
N ASN A 316 -1.58 16.08 -15.90
CA ASN A 316 -2.07 16.27 -17.27
C ASN A 316 -1.84 15.04 -18.17
N THR A 317 -2.09 13.84 -17.63
CA THR A 317 -1.95 12.56 -18.35
C THR A 317 -3.31 11.94 -18.66
N THR A 318 -3.43 11.20 -19.76
CA THR A 318 -4.73 10.72 -20.29
C THR A 318 -5.08 9.27 -19.93
N GLN A 319 -4.20 8.29 -20.14
CA GLN A 319 -4.50 6.86 -19.89
C GLN A 319 -4.07 6.35 -18.49
N THR A 320 -4.32 5.06 -18.22
CA THR A 320 -4.07 4.36 -16.96
C THR A 320 -2.70 4.69 -16.40
N GLY A 321 -2.68 4.99 -15.10
CA GLY A 321 -1.48 4.81 -14.33
C GLY A 321 -1.34 3.38 -13.87
N TYR A 322 -0.17 2.84 -14.17
CA TYR A 322 0.30 1.54 -13.72
C TYR A 322 -0.39 0.33 -14.36
N THR A 323 0.36 -0.40 -15.20
CA THR A 323 0.14 -1.82 -15.45
C THR A 323 1.46 -2.54 -15.17
N SER A 324 1.45 -3.55 -14.31
CA SER A 324 2.54 -4.51 -14.33
C SER A 324 2.27 -5.50 -15.47
N ASN A 325 3.19 -5.58 -16.43
CA ASN A 325 2.89 -6.14 -17.76
C ASN A 325 2.71 -7.68 -17.75
N THR A 326 3.12 -8.34 -16.67
CA THR A 326 3.01 -9.80 -16.49
C THR A 326 2.62 -10.16 -15.06
N GLU A 327 1.65 -11.08 -14.94
CA GLU A 327 1.25 -11.67 -13.66
C GLU A 327 2.40 -12.50 -13.04
N GLY A 328 3.11 -11.93 -12.07
CA GLY A 328 4.00 -12.68 -11.18
C GLY A 328 5.51 -12.45 -11.31
N ASP A 329 5.99 -11.58 -12.21
CA ASP A 329 7.42 -11.33 -12.38
C ASP A 329 8.00 -10.24 -11.47
N ASN A 330 7.13 -9.48 -10.80
CA ASN A 330 7.50 -8.28 -10.06
C ASN A 330 7.64 -8.58 -8.57
N ASP A 331 8.73 -8.09 -7.99
CA ASP A 331 9.09 -8.49 -6.64
C ASP A 331 9.96 -7.45 -5.92
N GLY A 332 9.53 -7.04 -4.73
CA GLY A 332 10.30 -6.17 -3.85
C GLY A 332 10.35 -4.70 -4.32
N ASN A 333 9.23 -4.16 -4.77
CA ASN A 333 9.18 -2.83 -5.41
C ASN A 333 8.62 -1.73 -4.50
N ALA A 334 9.06 -0.49 -4.69
CA ALA A 334 8.66 0.65 -3.86
C ALA A 334 8.16 1.87 -4.67
N ILE A 335 7.13 2.54 -4.14
CA ILE A 335 6.53 3.76 -4.68
C ILE A 335 6.40 4.75 -3.52
N ILE A 336 7.26 5.75 -3.48
CA ILE A 336 7.47 6.57 -2.27
C ILE A 336 7.37 8.07 -2.56
N GLY A 337 6.48 8.78 -1.89
CA GLY A 337 6.51 10.26 -1.91
C GLY A 337 6.13 10.89 -3.26
N ASN A 338 5.48 10.15 -4.16
CA ASN A 338 5.10 10.67 -5.48
C ASN A 338 3.83 11.53 -5.40
N TRP A 339 3.66 12.42 -6.38
CA TRP A 339 2.50 13.28 -6.48
C TRP A 339 1.83 13.12 -7.85
N VAL A 340 0.58 12.65 -7.84
CA VAL A 340 -0.28 12.57 -9.03
C VAL A 340 -1.44 13.54 -8.85
N TYR A 341 -1.62 14.47 -9.77
CA TYR A 341 -2.66 15.50 -9.68
C TYR A 341 -3.06 15.98 -11.07
N ASP A 342 -4.21 16.65 -11.18
CA ASP A 342 -4.73 17.18 -12.44
C ASP A 342 -4.73 16.12 -13.55
N LYS A 343 -5.25 14.93 -13.23
CA LYS A 343 -5.44 13.85 -14.20
C LYS A 343 -6.70 14.17 -14.99
N ASN A 344 -6.54 14.23 -16.31
CA ASN A 344 -7.58 14.49 -17.31
C ASN A 344 -8.01 15.96 -17.47
N VAL A 345 -7.76 16.54 -18.66
CA VAL A 345 -8.19 17.91 -19.02
C VAL A 345 -9.13 17.92 -20.24
N VAL A 346 -9.32 16.79 -20.96
CA VAL A 346 -9.90 16.84 -22.31
C VAL A 346 -11.04 15.83 -22.56
N ASP A 347 -11.07 14.63 -21.97
CA ASP A 347 -12.16 13.67 -22.25
C ASP A 347 -12.47 12.71 -21.10
N LYS A 348 -13.74 12.70 -20.65
CA LYS A 348 -14.27 11.85 -19.59
C LYS A 348 -14.49 10.39 -20.02
N SER A 349 -14.38 10.08 -21.32
CA SER A 349 -14.71 8.75 -21.86
C SER A 349 -13.63 7.67 -21.60
N ASN A 350 -12.39 8.06 -21.26
CA ASN A 350 -11.25 7.15 -21.11
C ASN A 350 -10.51 7.30 -19.76
N GLU A 351 -11.24 7.63 -18.70
CA GLU A 351 -10.65 7.85 -17.37
C GLU A 351 -10.25 6.53 -16.70
N GLU A 352 -8.98 6.18 -16.83
CA GLU A 352 -8.43 4.94 -16.29
C GLU A 352 -7.91 5.06 -14.84
N HIS A 353 -7.52 3.95 -14.19
CA HIS A 353 -6.97 3.92 -12.81
C HIS A 353 -5.79 4.88 -12.60
N ILE A 354 -5.54 5.30 -11.36
CA ILE A 354 -4.28 5.98 -10.98
C ILE A 354 -3.17 4.94 -10.79
N PHE A 355 -3.51 3.83 -10.14
CA PHE A 355 -2.58 2.76 -9.83
C PHE A 355 -3.27 1.40 -9.89
N ARG A 356 -2.84 0.51 -10.81
CA ARG A 356 -3.34 -0.88 -10.89
C ARG A 356 -2.23 -1.92 -10.83
N LEU A 357 -2.08 -2.54 -9.66
CA LEU A 357 -1.12 -3.62 -9.43
C LEU A 357 -1.63 -4.96 -9.97
N GLN A 358 -0.86 -5.58 -10.86
CA GLN A 358 -1.24 -6.82 -11.55
C GLN A 358 -0.27 -7.96 -11.20
N GLY A 359 -0.41 -8.49 -9.98
CA GLY A 359 0.37 -9.62 -9.48
C GLY A 359 1.74 -9.25 -8.92
N GLY A 360 2.56 -10.27 -8.68
CA GLY A 360 3.87 -10.15 -8.02
C GLY A 360 3.80 -10.16 -6.49
N SER A 361 4.95 -10.03 -5.84
CA SER A 361 5.06 -10.07 -4.37
C SER A 361 5.82 -8.84 -3.86
N ARG A 362 5.62 -8.52 -2.60
CA ARG A 362 6.42 -7.53 -1.86
C ARG A 362 6.39 -6.12 -2.46
N TYR A 363 5.39 -5.35 -2.09
CA TYR A 363 5.25 -3.95 -2.51
C TYR A 363 5.18 -3.00 -1.32
N PHE A 364 5.88 -1.89 -1.42
CA PHE A 364 5.83 -0.79 -0.45
C PHE A 364 5.36 0.50 -1.12
N ILE A 365 4.13 0.92 -0.83
CA ILE A 365 3.47 2.08 -1.42
C ILE A 365 3.24 3.09 -0.31
N ALA A 366 4.09 4.11 -0.23
CA ALA A 366 4.08 4.99 0.94
C ALA A 366 4.26 6.49 0.66
N ASN A 367 3.67 7.31 1.52
CA ASN A 367 3.83 8.77 1.52
C ASN A 367 3.44 9.46 0.20
N ASN A 368 2.67 8.79 -0.68
CA ASN A 368 2.25 9.37 -1.95
C ASN A 368 1.03 10.28 -1.76
N THR A 369 0.89 11.25 -2.64
CA THR A 369 -0.31 12.09 -2.77
C THR A 369 -0.95 11.82 -4.12
N PHE A 370 -2.18 11.30 -4.10
CA PHE A 370 -3.03 11.15 -5.27
C PHE A 370 -4.20 12.13 -5.14
N GLY A 371 -4.17 13.18 -5.95
CA GLY A 371 -5.07 14.34 -5.90
C GLY A 371 -4.32 15.67 -5.72
N PRO A 372 -5.01 16.81 -5.93
CA PRO A 372 -6.43 16.93 -6.28
C PRO A 372 -6.71 16.67 -7.78
N ASN A 373 -7.97 16.82 -8.19
CA ASN A 373 -8.43 16.78 -9.58
C ASN A 373 -8.03 15.49 -10.32
N ILE A 374 -8.35 14.35 -9.71
CA ILE A 374 -8.13 13.03 -10.27
C ILE A 374 -9.47 12.39 -10.60
N LEU A 375 -9.88 12.47 -11.87
CA LEU A 375 -11.06 11.77 -12.36
C LEU A 375 -10.65 10.40 -12.93
N VAL A 376 -11.31 9.34 -12.42
CA VAL A 376 -11.16 7.96 -12.89
C VAL A 376 -12.54 7.32 -13.04
N ASN A 377 -12.82 6.60 -14.13
CA ASN A 377 -14.06 5.84 -14.32
C ASN A 377 -14.04 4.48 -13.58
N TYR A 378 -12.86 4.07 -13.09
CA TYR A 378 -12.63 2.82 -12.36
C TYR A 378 -12.27 3.09 -10.88
N ASP A 379 -11.28 2.38 -10.35
CA ASP A 379 -10.77 2.56 -9.00
C ASP A 379 -9.54 3.47 -9.04
N ALA A 380 -9.34 4.31 -8.03
CA ALA A 380 -8.11 5.08 -7.92
C ALA A 380 -6.90 4.14 -7.78
N THR A 381 -6.94 3.25 -6.79
CA THR A 381 -5.93 2.20 -6.61
C THR A 381 -6.57 0.82 -6.62
N THR A 382 -5.94 -0.13 -7.32
CA THR A 382 -6.38 -1.54 -7.34
C THR A 382 -5.18 -2.46 -7.11
N ILE A 383 -5.26 -3.27 -6.06
CA ILE A 383 -4.41 -4.42 -5.81
C ILE A 383 -5.12 -5.65 -6.36
N ARG A 384 -4.57 -6.25 -7.43
CA ARG A 384 -5.18 -7.40 -8.13
C ARG A 384 -4.14 -8.45 -8.59
N GLY A 385 -4.56 -9.45 -9.38
CA GLY A 385 -3.64 -10.40 -10.03
C GLY A 385 -2.82 -11.32 -9.11
N ASN A 386 -3.35 -11.70 -7.92
CA ASN A 386 -2.64 -12.48 -6.90
C ASN A 386 -1.40 -11.76 -6.36
N SER A 387 -1.47 -10.42 -6.26
CA SER A 387 -0.50 -9.67 -5.51
C SER A 387 -0.53 -10.04 -4.04
N GLU A 388 0.65 -10.25 -3.46
CA GLU A 388 0.78 -10.56 -2.05
C GLU A 388 1.88 -9.75 -1.35
N LYS A 389 1.76 -9.63 -0.02
CA LYS A 389 2.72 -8.89 0.82
C LYS A 389 2.79 -7.43 0.36
N VAL A 390 1.69 -6.71 0.52
CA VAL A 390 1.59 -5.29 0.12
C VAL A 390 1.45 -4.42 1.36
N VAL A 391 2.27 -3.38 1.46
CA VAL A 391 2.17 -2.34 2.49
C VAL A 391 1.77 -1.03 1.83
N ILE A 392 0.61 -0.50 2.22
CA ILE A 392 0.09 0.81 1.79
C ILE A 392 0.10 1.74 3.00
N TYR A 393 1.06 2.66 3.07
CA TYR A 393 1.37 3.40 4.30
C TYR A 393 1.40 4.92 4.10
N LYS A 394 0.69 5.68 4.94
CA LYS A 394 0.76 7.17 4.96
C LYS A 394 0.54 7.86 3.61
N ASN A 395 -0.28 7.29 2.73
CA ASN A 395 -0.68 7.96 1.50
C ASN A 395 -1.86 8.91 1.77
N ARG A 396 -1.91 10.01 1.02
CA ARG A 396 -3.10 10.87 0.86
C ARG A 396 -3.77 10.51 -0.46
N MET A 397 -5.02 10.08 -0.41
CA MET A 397 -5.77 9.58 -1.55
C MET A 397 -7.11 10.29 -1.63
N GLU A 398 -7.36 11.01 -2.72
CA GLU A 398 -8.59 11.77 -2.91
C GLU A 398 -9.50 11.14 -3.97
N GLY A 399 -10.81 11.18 -3.74
CA GLY A 399 -11.80 10.59 -4.66
C GLY A 399 -11.85 9.06 -4.60
N TRP A 400 -12.46 8.46 -5.62
CA TRP A 400 -12.54 7.03 -6.02
C TRP A 400 -11.99 5.87 -5.15
N ILE A 401 -12.55 4.69 -5.41
CA ILE A 401 -12.35 3.46 -4.63
C ILE A 401 -10.87 3.05 -4.54
N GLN A 402 -10.45 2.60 -3.35
CA GLN A 402 -9.20 1.87 -3.11
C GLN A 402 -9.50 0.38 -2.93
N ALA A 403 -9.03 -0.47 -3.82
CA ALA A 403 -9.55 -1.82 -3.93
C ALA A 403 -8.50 -2.92 -3.75
N PHE A 404 -8.84 -3.93 -2.95
CA PHE A 404 -8.21 -5.26 -2.93
C PHE A 404 -9.18 -6.25 -3.55
N TRP A 405 -9.22 -6.35 -4.88
CA TRP A 405 -10.20 -7.21 -5.53
C TRP A 405 -9.78 -7.70 -6.93
N PRO A 406 -10.38 -8.80 -7.41
CA PRO A 406 -10.22 -9.24 -8.78
C PRO A 406 -10.87 -8.26 -9.76
N GLN A 407 -10.33 -8.18 -10.98
CA GLN A 407 -10.95 -7.50 -12.12
C GLN A 407 -11.08 -8.43 -13.34
N ASN A 408 -10.20 -9.43 -13.50
CA ASN A 408 -10.33 -10.46 -14.53
C ASN A 408 -11.12 -11.66 -13.99
N ARG A 409 -12.42 -11.69 -14.30
CA ARG A 409 -13.36 -12.75 -13.87
C ARG A 409 -13.04 -14.15 -14.39
N ASN A 410 -12.16 -14.28 -15.39
CA ASN A 410 -11.79 -15.56 -15.99
C ASN A 410 -10.40 -16.05 -15.55
N SER A 411 -9.69 -15.30 -14.69
CA SER A 411 -8.36 -15.71 -14.22
C SER A 411 -8.46 -16.55 -12.95
N ALA A 412 -7.72 -17.67 -12.93
CA ALA A 412 -7.52 -18.50 -11.75
C ALA A 412 -6.45 -17.92 -10.78
N ARG A 413 -5.89 -16.74 -11.08
CA ARG A 413 -4.77 -16.12 -10.36
C ARG A 413 -5.13 -14.72 -9.86
N GLU A 414 -6.33 -14.52 -9.34
CA GLU A 414 -6.72 -13.24 -8.73
C GLU A 414 -7.06 -13.36 -7.24
N TYR A 415 -6.18 -13.99 -6.45
CA TYR A 415 -6.31 -14.07 -5.00
C TYR A 415 -5.33 -13.12 -4.30
N GLN A 416 -5.73 -11.87 -4.09
CA GLN A 416 -4.86 -10.91 -3.40
C GLN A 416 -4.88 -11.19 -1.90
N HIS A 417 -3.72 -11.16 -1.26
CA HIS A 417 -3.63 -11.51 0.15
C HIS A 417 -2.37 -11.02 0.87
N HIS A 418 -2.43 -11.00 2.20
CA HIS A 418 -1.34 -10.51 3.05
C HIS A 418 -1.03 -9.05 2.76
N CYS A 419 -2.06 -8.20 2.82
CA CYS A 419 -1.93 -6.77 2.53
C CYS A 419 -2.32 -5.94 3.76
N ILE A 420 -1.56 -4.88 4.04
CA ILE A 420 -1.92 -3.87 5.05
C ILE A 420 -2.14 -2.50 4.42
N MET A 421 -3.15 -1.81 4.91
CA MET A 421 -3.39 -0.39 4.66
C MET A 421 -3.35 0.32 6.01
N ASP A 422 -2.27 1.07 6.24
CA ASP A 422 -1.91 1.65 7.54
C ASP A 422 -1.72 3.17 7.44
N SER A 423 -2.39 3.93 8.31
CA SER A 423 -2.14 5.36 8.50
C SER A 423 -2.39 6.24 7.26
N ASN A 424 -3.29 5.82 6.35
CA ASN A 424 -3.62 6.59 5.15
C ASN A 424 -4.74 7.60 5.43
N LEU A 425 -4.71 8.72 4.71
CA LEU A 425 -5.79 9.70 4.66
C LEU A 425 -6.55 9.53 3.34
N ILE A 426 -7.82 9.15 3.43
CA ILE A 426 -8.67 8.83 2.28
C ILE A 426 -9.83 9.82 2.26
N ILE A 427 -9.89 10.70 1.26
CA ILE A 427 -10.78 11.87 1.22
C ILE A 427 -11.74 11.75 0.05
N GLY A 428 -13.03 11.64 0.32
CA GLY A 428 -14.07 11.63 -0.71
C GLY A 428 -14.32 13.05 -1.25
N GLN A 429 -14.55 13.16 -2.56
CA GLN A 429 -14.88 14.41 -3.22
C GLN A 429 -16.43 14.53 -3.29
N GLY A 430 -16.98 15.58 -2.68
CA GLY A 430 -18.43 15.78 -2.50
C GLY A 430 -19.20 16.13 -3.79
N LEU A 431 -19.31 15.17 -4.70
CA LEU A 431 -19.90 15.31 -6.04
C LEU A 431 -20.96 14.23 -6.28
N TYR A 432 -22.19 14.35 -5.77
CA TYR A 432 -23.17 13.29 -6.00
C TYR A 432 -24.46 13.76 -6.69
N ALA A 433 -24.60 13.32 -7.93
CA ALA A 433 -25.56 12.26 -8.24
C ALA A 433 -24.89 11.18 -9.12
N ASN A 434 -25.04 9.90 -8.75
CA ASN A 434 -24.60 8.66 -9.44
C ASN A 434 -23.12 8.21 -9.35
N ASP A 435 -22.33 8.73 -8.41
CA ASP A 435 -20.92 8.35 -8.29
C ASP A 435 -20.65 7.27 -7.22
N ARG A 436 -19.69 6.36 -7.44
CA ARG A 436 -19.41 5.20 -6.56
C ARG A 436 -18.67 5.63 -5.29
N GLN A 437 -19.34 5.60 -4.15
CA GLN A 437 -18.88 6.30 -2.93
C GLN A 437 -18.21 5.41 -1.88
N MET A 438 -17.47 4.37 -2.28
CA MET A 438 -16.76 3.48 -1.36
C MET A 438 -15.29 3.86 -1.22
N ALA A 439 -14.80 3.99 0.01
CA ALA A 439 -13.40 4.33 0.25
C ALA A 439 -12.50 3.11 0.02
N ILE A 440 -12.84 1.97 0.64
CA ILE A 440 -12.05 0.74 0.55
C ILE A 440 -12.94 -0.45 0.21
N ALA A 441 -12.62 -1.15 -0.89
CA ALA A 441 -13.32 -2.37 -1.30
C ALA A 441 -12.43 -3.61 -1.11
N ILE A 442 -12.96 -4.65 -0.48
CA ILE A 442 -12.22 -5.88 -0.16
C ILE A 442 -12.99 -7.09 -0.70
N ARG A 443 -12.33 -7.79 -1.62
CA ARG A 443 -12.69 -9.11 -2.14
C ARG A 443 -11.43 -9.96 -2.18
N ALA A 444 -10.89 -10.20 -0.98
CA ALA A 444 -9.54 -10.67 -0.76
C ALA A 444 -9.45 -11.43 0.57
N LYS A 445 -8.27 -11.98 0.88
CA LYS A 445 -8.03 -12.72 2.13
C LYS A 445 -6.80 -12.17 2.85
N ASP A 446 -6.73 -12.31 4.16
CA ASP A 446 -5.56 -11.88 4.94
C ASP A 446 -5.24 -10.38 4.78
N ILE A 447 -6.21 -9.52 5.12
CA ILE A 447 -6.12 -8.05 4.95
C ILE A 447 -6.21 -7.36 6.30
N VAL A 448 -5.42 -6.29 6.47
CA VAL A 448 -5.50 -5.41 7.64
C VAL A 448 -5.71 -3.97 7.20
N ILE A 449 -6.79 -3.36 7.69
CA ILE A 449 -7.10 -1.93 7.52
C ILE A 449 -6.98 -1.28 8.89
N ARG A 450 -5.96 -0.45 9.09
CA ARG A 450 -5.70 0.16 10.41
C ARG A 450 -5.20 1.59 10.38
N ASN A 451 -5.45 2.34 11.45
CA ASN A 451 -5.00 3.74 11.62
C ASN A 451 -5.41 4.68 10.46
N ASN A 452 -6.34 4.30 9.59
CA ASN A 452 -6.71 5.15 8.46
C ASN A 452 -7.76 6.17 8.92
N ILE A 453 -7.72 7.36 8.32
CA ILE A 453 -8.79 8.34 8.42
C ILE A 453 -9.53 8.34 7.09
N ILE A 454 -10.81 7.98 7.12
CA ILE A 454 -11.72 7.94 5.96
C ILE A 454 -12.69 9.09 6.11
N PHE A 455 -12.53 10.11 5.27
CA PHE A 455 -13.22 11.39 5.38
C PHE A 455 -14.13 11.60 4.18
N ASN A 456 -15.41 11.91 4.43
CA ASN A 456 -16.39 12.31 3.42
C ASN A 456 -16.72 11.26 2.35
N TYR A 457 -16.91 9.99 2.76
CA TYR A 457 -17.48 8.92 1.91
C TYR A 457 -18.83 8.46 2.46
N GLN A 458 -19.72 8.02 1.57
CA GLN A 458 -20.94 7.32 1.96
C GLN A 458 -20.66 5.90 2.44
N PHE A 459 -19.68 5.19 1.87
CA PHE A 459 -19.28 3.85 2.30
C PHE A 459 -17.79 3.82 2.68
N GLY A 460 -17.48 3.42 3.91
CA GLY A 460 -16.11 3.32 4.40
C GLY A 460 -15.39 2.08 3.88
N VAL A 461 -15.53 0.95 4.58
CA VAL A 461 -14.90 -0.33 4.22
C VAL A 461 -15.95 -1.36 3.82
N GLY A 462 -15.82 -1.89 2.62
CA GLY A 462 -16.64 -2.98 2.09
C GLY A 462 -15.93 -4.32 2.09
N ILE A 463 -16.55 -5.34 2.69
CA ILE A 463 -16.02 -6.71 2.73
C ILE A 463 -17.03 -7.64 2.05
N ASP A 464 -16.72 -8.04 0.82
CA ASP A 464 -17.67 -8.72 -0.06
C ASP A 464 -17.25 -10.15 -0.38
N ASN A 465 -18.26 -10.92 -0.81
CA ASN A 465 -18.08 -12.17 -1.51
C ASN A 465 -17.79 -11.92 -2.99
N ASP A 466 -16.91 -12.72 -3.59
CA ASP A 466 -16.60 -12.65 -5.01
C ASP A 466 -16.63 -14.03 -5.66
N ARG A 467 -17.05 -14.09 -6.92
CA ARG A 467 -17.14 -15.35 -7.67
C ARG A 467 -15.77 -15.99 -7.95
N VAL A 468 -14.72 -15.19 -8.06
CA VAL A 468 -13.35 -15.65 -8.34
C VAL A 468 -12.62 -16.00 -7.04
N VAL A 469 -12.62 -15.08 -6.08
CA VAL A 469 -11.87 -15.25 -4.81
C VAL A 469 -12.60 -16.15 -3.81
N GLY A 470 -13.92 -16.26 -3.96
CA GLY A 470 -14.82 -16.73 -2.91
C GLY A 470 -15.05 -15.64 -1.85
N PRO A 471 -15.72 -15.99 -0.74
CA PRO A 471 -15.94 -15.05 0.35
C PRO A 471 -14.62 -14.53 0.93
N SER A 472 -14.59 -13.22 1.24
CA SER A 472 -13.46 -12.61 1.93
C SER A 472 -13.30 -13.20 3.33
N GLN A 473 -12.06 -13.42 3.75
CA GLN A 473 -11.76 -14.07 5.04
C GLN A 473 -10.47 -13.56 5.68
N ARG A 474 -10.43 -13.61 7.02
CA ARG A 474 -9.25 -13.18 7.83
C ARG A 474 -8.94 -11.71 7.58
N ILE A 475 -9.94 -10.88 7.85
CA ILE A 475 -9.89 -9.43 7.64
C ILE A 475 -9.93 -8.76 9.01
N LYS A 476 -8.98 -7.86 9.26
CA LYS A 476 -9.01 -7.00 10.45
C LYS A 476 -9.24 -5.54 10.05
N VAL A 477 -10.17 -4.88 10.72
CA VAL A 477 -10.45 -3.45 10.55
C VAL A 477 -10.40 -2.80 11.93
N TYR A 478 -9.31 -2.11 12.26
CA TYR A 478 -9.16 -1.56 13.61
C TYR A 478 -8.47 -0.21 13.69
N ASN A 479 -8.80 0.57 14.73
CA ASN A 479 -8.20 1.89 14.94
C ASN A 479 -8.37 2.83 13.74
N ASN A 480 -9.45 2.70 12.96
CA ASN A 480 -9.75 3.65 11.89
C ASN A 480 -10.72 4.73 12.39
N THR A 481 -10.67 5.92 11.79
CA THR A 481 -11.61 7.00 12.05
C THR A 481 -12.41 7.32 10.78
N PHE A 482 -13.71 7.08 10.82
CA PHE A 482 -14.66 7.38 9.75
C PHE A 482 -15.36 8.71 10.04
N ILE A 483 -15.29 9.67 9.12
CA ILE A 483 -15.85 11.01 9.33
C ILE A 483 -16.80 11.35 8.19
N ASN A 484 -18.07 11.61 8.54
CA ASN A 484 -18.99 12.30 7.67
C ASN A 484 -19.06 13.78 8.09
N PRO A 485 -18.41 14.70 7.36
CA PRO A 485 -18.34 16.09 7.77
C PRO A 485 -19.65 16.85 7.51
N THR A 486 -20.33 16.56 6.40
CA THR A 486 -21.42 17.41 5.88
C THR A 486 -22.50 16.67 5.10
N ALA A 487 -22.33 15.40 4.72
CA ALA A 487 -23.27 14.71 3.85
C ALA A 487 -24.58 14.39 4.59
N LYS A 488 -25.72 14.77 4.00
CA LYS A 488 -27.07 14.51 4.56
C LYS A 488 -27.72 13.22 4.03
N ASP A 489 -26.96 12.41 3.32
CA ASP A 489 -27.41 11.13 2.73
C ASP A 489 -26.96 9.96 3.63
N THR A 490 -26.59 8.85 3.01
CA THR A 490 -26.15 7.60 3.63
C THR A 490 -24.71 7.74 4.09
N PHE A 491 -24.44 7.28 5.31
CA PHE A 491 -23.11 7.14 5.86
C PHE A 491 -22.98 5.78 6.56
N ASN A 492 -22.25 4.89 5.91
CA ASN A 492 -22.03 3.50 6.32
C ASN A 492 -20.53 3.25 6.52
N SER A 493 -20.12 2.98 7.76
CA SER A 493 -18.70 2.82 8.07
C SER A 493 -18.14 1.50 7.54
N ILE A 494 -18.82 0.38 7.83
CA ILE A 494 -18.35 -0.96 7.47
C ILE A 494 -19.56 -1.79 7.02
N PHE A 495 -19.44 -2.43 5.86
CA PHE A 495 -20.40 -3.44 5.45
C PHE A 495 -19.73 -4.77 5.13
N VAL A 496 -20.42 -5.85 5.46
CA VAL A 496 -19.90 -7.21 5.37
C VAL A 496 -20.96 -8.10 4.73
N ASP A 497 -20.63 -8.73 3.61
CA ASP A 497 -21.44 -9.83 3.07
C ASP A 497 -21.40 -11.00 4.05
N THR A 498 -22.58 -11.51 4.42
CA THR A 498 -22.71 -12.57 5.44
C THR A 498 -22.04 -13.90 5.08
N ALA A 499 -21.66 -14.13 3.82
CA ALA A 499 -20.83 -15.28 3.44
C ALA A 499 -19.36 -15.14 3.89
N CYS A 500 -18.88 -13.92 4.13
CA CYS A 500 -17.53 -13.64 4.62
C CYS A 500 -17.36 -14.13 6.06
N SER A 501 -16.14 -14.48 6.46
CA SER A 501 -15.89 -15.06 7.80
C SER A 501 -14.52 -14.70 8.36
N ASN A 502 -14.35 -14.88 9.68
CA ASN A 502 -13.13 -14.48 10.41
C ASN A 502 -12.83 -12.98 10.21
N ILE A 503 -13.83 -12.16 10.49
CA ILE A 503 -13.74 -10.69 10.45
C ILE A 503 -13.53 -10.18 11.89
N ASP A 504 -12.57 -9.29 12.11
CA ASP A 504 -12.28 -8.67 13.42
C ASP A 504 -12.34 -7.14 13.30
N ILE A 505 -13.32 -6.52 13.98
CA ILE A 505 -13.60 -5.09 13.92
C ILE A 505 -13.46 -4.49 15.32
N LYS A 506 -12.48 -3.61 15.56
CA LYS A 506 -12.34 -3.01 16.89
C LYS A 506 -11.67 -1.66 16.94
N ASN A 507 -11.88 -0.92 18.02
CA ASN A 507 -11.25 0.38 18.23
C ASN A 507 -11.49 1.38 17.10
N ASN A 508 -12.54 1.21 16.29
CA ASN A 508 -12.86 2.17 15.25
C ASN A 508 -13.75 3.28 15.81
N LEU A 509 -13.61 4.48 15.26
CA LEU A 509 -14.45 5.63 15.55
C LEU A 509 -15.32 5.96 14.33
N MET A 510 -16.64 6.06 14.52
CA MET A 510 -17.56 6.67 13.56
C MET A 510 -17.97 8.06 14.06
N LEU A 511 -17.71 9.09 13.27
CA LEU A 511 -18.01 10.48 13.57
C LEU A 511 -18.89 11.10 12.47
N ASP A 512 -20.18 11.28 12.77
CA ASP A 512 -21.14 11.96 11.89
C ASP A 512 -21.36 13.40 12.37
N LEU A 513 -20.70 14.36 11.72
CA LEU A 513 -20.91 15.78 11.98
C LEU A 513 -22.11 16.35 11.23
N ALA A 514 -22.64 15.57 10.27
CA ALA A 514 -23.79 15.95 9.47
C ALA A 514 -25.12 15.56 10.15
N THR A 515 -26.20 15.70 9.39
CA THR A 515 -27.54 15.21 9.75
C THR A 515 -27.92 14.08 8.80
N GLY A 516 -27.08 13.04 8.73
CA GLY A 516 -27.30 11.92 7.81
C GLY A 516 -28.68 11.27 8.02
N THR A 517 -29.32 10.85 6.92
CA THR A 517 -30.67 10.27 6.96
C THR A 517 -30.64 8.74 7.05
N SER A 518 -29.53 8.11 6.66
CA SER A 518 -29.28 6.68 6.76
C SER A 518 -27.89 6.43 7.34
N LEU A 519 -27.81 5.86 8.54
CA LEU A 519 -26.59 5.82 9.35
C LEU A 519 -26.35 4.41 9.87
N THR A 520 -25.23 3.80 9.47
CA THR A 520 -24.88 2.45 9.90
C THR A 520 -23.39 2.37 10.22
N PHE A 521 -23.02 1.77 11.35
CA PHE A 521 -21.64 1.41 11.61
C PHE A 521 -21.31 0.06 10.96
N LEU A 522 -22.14 -0.95 11.22
CA LEU A 522 -21.98 -2.30 10.68
C LEU A 522 -23.26 -2.74 9.95
N ASP A 523 -23.15 -2.88 8.63
CA ASP A 523 -24.22 -3.33 7.73
C ASP A 523 -23.96 -4.77 7.28
N LEU A 524 -24.96 -5.66 7.43
CA LEU A 524 -24.86 -7.07 7.06
C LEU A 524 -25.60 -7.31 5.75
N ARG A 525 -24.87 -7.67 4.70
CA ARG A 525 -25.44 -7.89 3.36
C ARG A 525 -25.78 -9.36 3.11
N SER A 526 -26.86 -9.56 2.37
CA SER A 526 -27.29 -10.90 1.91
C SER A 526 -27.74 -11.86 3.03
N GLY A 527 -28.01 -11.36 4.25
CA GLY A 527 -28.41 -12.15 5.41
C GLY A 527 -28.39 -11.34 6.71
N SER A 528 -28.46 -12.02 7.87
CA SER A 528 -28.51 -11.36 9.19
C SER A 528 -27.46 -11.86 10.20
N THR A 529 -26.59 -12.80 9.81
CA THR A 529 -25.59 -13.41 10.68
C THR A 529 -24.21 -12.81 10.43
N PHE A 530 -23.61 -12.23 11.47
CA PHE A 530 -22.23 -11.74 11.42
C PHE A 530 -21.24 -12.85 11.83
N ASN A 531 -20.39 -13.26 10.88
CA ASN A 531 -19.37 -14.29 11.09
C ASN A 531 -18.02 -13.68 11.50
N GLY A 532 -18.03 -12.90 12.57
CA GLY A 532 -16.87 -12.17 13.05
C GLY A 532 -16.96 -11.79 14.52
N LYS A 533 -16.01 -10.93 14.93
CA LYS A 533 -15.99 -10.27 16.23
C LYS A 533 -15.98 -8.76 16.02
N SER A 534 -16.75 -8.06 16.82
CA SER A 534 -16.73 -6.60 16.87
C SER A 534 -16.70 -6.14 18.33
N ASN A 535 -15.83 -5.20 18.71
CA ASN A 535 -15.77 -4.68 20.08
C ASN A 535 -15.01 -3.34 20.21
N ASN A 536 -15.19 -2.62 21.33
CA ASN A 536 -14.45 -1.38 21.66
C ASN A 536 -14.51 -0.31 20.56
N ASN A 537 -15.60 -0.22 19.83
CA ASN A 537 -15.81 0.84 18.84
C ASN A 537 -16.54 2.02 19.50
N MET A 538 -16.30 3.23 19.00
CA MET A 538 -17.02 4.43 19.46
C MET A 538 -17.80 5.07 18.32
N PHE A 539 -18.98 5.57 18.64
CA PHE A 539 -19.87 6.19 17.67
C PHE A 539 -20.33 7.55 18.18
N PHE A 540 -20.37 8.54 17.30
CA PHE A 540 -20.93 9.83 17.63
C PHE A 540 -21.55 10.49 16.42
N GLY A 541 -22.67 11.16 16.64
CA GLY A 541 -23.11 12.19 15.73
C GLY A 541 -23.80 13.33 16.43
N SER A 542 -23.52 14.54 15.96
CA SER A 542 -23.91 15.80 16.59
C SER A 542 -25.43 16.00 16.64
N SER A 543 -26.15 15.34 15.74
CA SER A 543 -27.59 15.50 15.53
C SER A 543 -28.40 14.24 15.86
N TRP A 544 -27.75 13.17 16.30
CA TRP A 544 -28.41 11.88 16.54
C TRP A 544 -29.40 11.98 17.70
N LYS A 545 -30.57 11.35 17.54
CA LYS A 545 -31.41 11.02 18.71
C LYS A 545 -30.62 10.08 19.62
N ARG A 546 -30.88 10.11 20.93
CA ARG A 546 -30.35 9.12 21.88
C ARG A 546 -30.69 7.73 21.33
N ASN A 547 -29.68 6.98 20.87
CA ASN A 547 -29.76 5.58 20.38
C ASN A 547 -30.19 5.34 18.90
N PRO A 548 -29.33 5.69 17.91
CA PRO A 548 -29.57 5.34 16.50
C PRO A 548 -29.38 3.85 16.18
N ASN A 549 -29.93 3.42 15.04
CA ASN A 549 -29.82 2.05 14.54
C ASN A 549 -28.51 1.83 13.77
N LEU A 550 -27.41 1.61 14.47
CA LEU A 550 -26.07 1.50 13.86
C LEU A 550 -25.70 0.09 13.35
N PHE A 551 -26.51 -0.93 13.61
CA PHE A 551 -26.15 -2.34 13.37
C PHE A 551 -27.27 -3.09 12.64
N ASP A 552 -27.28 -3.03 11.30
CA ASP A 552 -28.28 -3.72 10.46
C ASP A 552 -29.72 -3.53 11.01
N GLY A 553 -30.13 -2.25 11.12
CA GLY A 553 -31.43 -1.86 11.64
C GLY A 553 -31.61 -1.95 13.16
N LYS A 554 -30.57 -2.30 13.92
CA LYS A 554 -30.62 -2.43 15.39
C LYS A 554 -29.83 -1.33 16.09
N THR A 555 -30.30 -0.96 17.27
CA THR A 555 -29.54 -0.11 18.20
C THR A 555 -28.34 -0.86 18.79
N LEU A 556 -27.36 -0.14 19.35
CA LEU A 556 -26.19 -0.74 20.01
C LEU A 556 -26.60 -1.71 21.13
N ALA A 557 -27.53 -1.31 22.00
CA ALA A 557 -27.99 -2.15 23.10
C ALA A 557 -28.65 -3.45 22.61
N THR A 558 -29.48 -3.37 21.57
CA THR A 558 -30.11 -4.54 20.97
C THR A 558 -29.05 -5.46 20.36
N TRP A 559 -28.11 -4.91 19.59
CA TRP A 559 -27.01 -5.66 18.97
C TRP A 559 -26.14 -6.39 20.01
N GLN A 560 -25.77 -5.71 21.09
CA GLN A 560 -25.02 -6.28 22.21
C GLN A 560 -25.76 -7.46 22.83
N SER A 561 -27.05 -7.29 23.12
CA SER A 561 -27.85 -8.34 23.74
C SER A 561 -28.08 -9.55 22.82
N SER A 562 -28.27 -9.33 21.51
CA SER A 562 -28.61 -10.40 20.57
C SER A 562 -27.39 -11.17 20.05
N THR A 563 -26.21 -10.54 19.98
CA THR A 563 -25.02 -11.15 19.37
C THR A 563 -23.88 -11.38 20.35
N GLY A 564 -23.84 -10.64 21.47
CA GLY A 564 -22.68 -10.59 22.35
C GLY A 564 -21.47 -9.84 21.79
N ASN A 565 -21.56 -9.24 20.60
CA ASN A 565 -20.55 -8.31 20.08
C ASN A 565 -20.73 -6.91 20.67
N ASP A 566 -19.69 -6.08 20.52
CA ASP A 566 -19.68 -4.66 20.87
C ASP A 566 -19.98 -4.38 22.34
N LYS A 567 -19.71 -5.34 23.25
CA LYS A 567 -19.99 -5.21 24.69
C LYS A 567 -19.35 -3.99 25.34
N ASN A 568 -18.17 -3.59 24.87
CA ASN A 568 -17.42 -2.43 25.36
C ASN A 568 -17.47 -1.25 24.39
N SER A 569 -18.26 -1.33 23.33
CA SER A 569 -18.47 -0.22 22.41
C SER A 569 -19.42 0.81 23.04
N SER A 570 -19.28 2.08 22.67
CA SER A 570 -20.01 3.17 23.31
C SER A 570 -20.40 4.29 22.34
N ILE A 571 -21.35 5.13 22.77
CA ILE A 571 -21.76 6.33 22.04
C ILE A 571 -21.30 7.53 22.87
N ALA A 572 -20.29 8.26 22.39
CA ALA A 572 -19.72 9.41 23.08
C ALA A 572 -19.01 10.36 22.10
N ASP A 573 -19.10 11.67 22.35
CA ASP A 573 -18.38 12.69 21.57
C ASP A 573 -16.88 12.46 21.66
N PRO A 574 -16.14 12.24 20.55
CA PRO A 574 -14.70 12.02 20.59
C PRO A 574 -13.90 13.28 20.96
N GLN A 575 -14.53 14.45 21.00
CA GLN A 575 -13.91 15.65 21.56
C GLN A 575 -12.56 16.01 20.90
N PHE A 576 -12.51 16.00 19.57
CA PHE A 576 -11.29 16.32 18.84
C PHE A 576 -10.92 17.81 18.89
N LEU A 577 -9.62 18.10 18.81
CA LEU A 577 -9.10 19.46 18.67
C LEU A 577 -9.48 20.10 17.33
N SER A 578 -9.58 19.30 16.27
CA SER A 578 -10.04 19.73 14.95
C SER A 578 -10.57 18.55 14.13
N THR A 579 -11.57 18.79 13.29
CA THR A 579 -12.08 17.85 12.28
C THR A 579 -11.78 18.31 10.85
N ALA A 580 -11.05 19.42 10.68
CA ALA A 580 -10.59 19.88 9.38
C ALA A 580 -9.29 19.15 8.99
N TYR A 581 -9.31 18.41 7.87
CA TYR A 581 -8.20 17.56 7.44
C TYR A 581 -6.92 18.33 7.08
N ASN A 582 -7.01 19.64 6.84
CA ASN A 582 -5.86 20.52 6.59
C ASN A 582 -5.24 21.09 7.88
N ASN A 583 -5.79 20.77 9.06
CA ASN A 583 -5.30 21.25 10.34
C ASN A 583 -4.23 20.32 10.92
N ALA A 584 -3.16 20.88 11.52
CA ALA A 584 -2.10 20.10 12.16
C ALA A 584 -2.57 19.25 13.37
N ASN A 585 -3.74 19.55 13.93
CA ASN A 585 -4.38 18.83 15.03
C ASN A 585 -5.62 18.02 14.59
N PHE A 586 -5.73 17.73 13.29
CA PHE A 586 -6.81 16.92 12.74
C PHE A 586 -6.96 15.59 13.48
N CYS A 587 -8.16 15.31 13.99
CA CYS A 587 -8.51 14.07 14.72
C CYS A 587 -7.68 13.81 15.98
N LYS A 588 -6.91 14.78 16.50
CA LYS A 588 -6.23 14.62 17.79
C LYS A 588 -7.24 14.77 18.92
N PRO A 589 -7.35 13.80 19.85
CA PRO A 589 -8.17 13.94 21.05
C PRO A 589 -7.73 15.15 21.89
N ARG A 590 -8.69 15.81 22.56
CA ARG A 590 -8.36 16.77 23.62
C ARG A 590 -8.25 16.06 24.97
N ALA A 591 -7.62 16.71 25.94
CA ALA A 591 -7.53 16.22 27.31
C ALA A 591 -8.92 15.85 27.85
N GLY A 592 -9.07 14.64 28.39
CA GLY A 592 -10.34 14.14 28.91
C GLY A 592 -11.34 13.65 27.87
N SER A 593 -10.94 13.55 26.60
CA SER A 593 -11.76 12.90 25.57
C SER A 593 -12.11 11.45 25.97
N PRO A 594 -13.34 10.98 25.71
CA PRO A 594 -13.75 9.62 26.03
C PRO A 594 -13.12 8.55 25.13
N VAL A 595 -12.43 8.92 24.05
CA VAL A 595 -11.66 7.94 23.25
C VAL A 595 -10.37 7.51 23.95
N ILE A 596 -9.90 8.31 24.91
CA ILE A 596 -8.62 8.11 25.58
C ILE A 596 -8.69 6.87 26.46
N ASN A 597 -7.75 5.94 26.30
CA ASN A 597 -7.71 4.68 27.06
C ASN A 597 -8.97 3.80 26.96
N ALA A 598 -9.79 3.98 25.92
CA ALA A 598 -11.08 3.28 25.78
C ALA A 598 -11.02 2.06 24.86
N GLY A 599 -9.94 1.89 24.09
CA GLY A 599 -9.74 0.79 23.18
C GLY A 599 -9.23 -0.48 23.85
N GLU A 600 -9.33 -1.58 23.13
CA GLU A 600 -8.63 -2.82 23.46
C GLU A 600 -7.19 -2.77 22.93
N PHE A 601 -6.26 -3.53 23.53
CA PHE A 601 -4.94 -3.71 22.95
C PHE A 601 -5.02 -4.24 21.51
N THR A 602 -4.22 -3.64 20.62
CA THR A 602 -4.04 -4.09 19.24
C THR A 602 -2.55 -4.14 18.90
N SER A 603 -2.18 -4.88 17.86
CA SER A 603 -0.78 -5.10 17.49
C SER A 603 -0.08 -3.91 16.83
N ASN A 604 -0.84 -2.87 16.47
CA ASN A 604 -0.29 -1.61 15.97
C ASN A 604 0.26 -0.78 17.13
N ALA A 605 1.58 -0.66 17.20
CA ALA A 605 2.24 0.19 18.17
C ALA A 605 2.29 1.65 17.72
N LEU A 606 2.00 1.97 16.45
CA LEU A 606 2.01 3.33 15.93
C LEU A 606 0.60 3.81 15.56
N ASP A 607 0.31 5.08 15.81
CA ASP A 607 -0.90 5.77 15.37
C ASP A 607 -0.74 6.41 13.97
N PHE A 608 -1.78 7.11 13.50
CA PHE A 608 -1.79 7.83 12.21
C PHE A 608 -0.62 8.81 12.05
N TYR A 609 -0.22 9.49 13.14
CA TYR A 609 0.90 10.43 13.12
C TYR A 609 2.26 9.74 13.26
N GLY A 610 2.29 8.46 13.61
CA GLY A 610 3.51 7.71 13.90
C GLY A 610 3.98 7.89 15.34
N LYS A 611 3.11 8.32 16.26
CA LYS A 611 3.34 8.27 17.70
C LYS A 611 3.16 6.84 18.19
N LEU A 612 3.87 6.47 19.27
CA LEU A 612 3.61 5.21 19.96
C LEU A 612 2.24 5.26 20.63
N ARG A 613 1.47 4.18 20.48
CA ARG A 613 0.27 3.94 21.28
C ARG A 613 0.67 3.51 22.68
N ASP A 614 -0.11 3.93 23.68
CA ASP A 614 0.13 3.50 25.05
C ASP A 614 -0.39 2.07 25.32
N SER A 615 -0.48 1.63 26.57
CA SER A 615 -0.95 0.27 26.89
C SER A 615 -2.47 0.08 26.75
N TYR A 616 -3.23 1.18 26.73
CA TYR A 616 -4.67 1.21 26.59
C TYR A 616 -5.00 2.06 25.37
N HIS A 617 -4.98 1.46 24.19
CA HIS A 617 -5.08 2.23 22.95
C HIS A 617 -6.29 3.16 22.90
N ASP A 618 -6.06 4.35 22.36
CA ASP A 618 -7.15 5.28 22.08
C ASP A 618 -8.02 4.73 20.94
N ILE A 619 -9.34 4.93 21.05
CA ILE A 619 -10.27 4.57 19.97
C ILE A 619 -10.08 5.52 18.77
N GLY A 620 -9.95 4.94 17.59
CA GLY A 620 -9.70 5.66 16.34
C GLY A 620 -8.23 5.69 15.94
N ALA A 621 -7.94 6.52 14.94
CA ALA A 621 -6.67 6.55 14.23
C ALA A 621 -5.52 7.27 14.98
N CYS A 622 -5.84 8.15 15.93
CA CYS A 622 -4.87 9.04 16.57
C CYS A 622 -4.83 8.81 18.09
N GLU A 623 -3.63 8.86 18.65
CA GLU A 623 -3.40 8.89 20.10
C GLU A 623 -3.32 10.34 20.61
N TYR A 624 -3.71 10.53 21.87
CA TYR A 624 -3.63 11.81 22.58
C TYR A 624 -2.21 12.42 22.61
#